data_AF-F4HN38-F1
#
_entry.id   AF-F4HN38-F1
#
_cell.length_a   1.000
_cell.length_b   1.000
_cell.length_c   1.000
_cell.angle_alpha   90.00
_cell.angle_beta   90.00
_cell.angle_gamma   90.00
#
_symmetry.space_group_name_H-M   'P 1'
#
loop_
_entity.id
_entity.type
_entity.pdbx_description
1 polymer ?
#
loop_
_entity_poly.entity_id
_entity_poly.type
_entity_poly.pdbx_seq_one_letter_code
_entity_poly.pdbx_strand_id
1 'polypeptide(L)'
;MMKLVPSVAYLKVQRQVYVGYSMALAGWIGEYLMDHFSIPKPKFIRRALGKLNFSFSSEEHEESTFTMFHIRGNVGVTSSWDIEGEKLFIQIFPLRGKISRGITVRVEHIEFYDQHVVSIEPAQKLPSGIRSLGINPLILEGYSPISLPYWGMVYEEWEEDLKTLVMLNDIFEKLKREEYRCPICFSPLREESGILICDNCGFIFTPEDRLEFVIEELTSEEFSF
;
A
#
# COMPACT_ATOMS: atom_id res chain seq x y z
N MET A 1 -25.01 -21.25 2.76
CA MET A 1 -24.05 -21.17 1.65
C MET A 1 -23.75 -19.69 1.41
N MET A 2 -22.65 -19.16 1.95
CA MET A 2 -22.34 -17.72 1.87
C MET A 2 -21.92 -17.36 0.44
N LYS A 3 -22.66 -16.44 -0.19
CA LYS A 3 -22.22 -15.78 -1.43
C LYS A 3 -21.07 -14.85 -1.07
N LEU A 4 -19.86 -15.21 -1.50
CA LEU A 4 -18.72 -14.30 -1.52
C LEU A 4 -19.16 -12.98 -2.18
N VAL A 5 -18.97 -11.87 -1.48
CA VAL A 5 -19.11 -10.54 -2.08
C VAL A 5 -18.10 -10.50 -3.25
N PRO A 6 -18.50 -10.06 -4.47
CA PRO A 6 -17.65 -10.14 -5.66
C PRO A 6 -16.23 -9.56 -5.49
N SER A 7 -16.07 -8.58 -4.60
CA SER A 7 -14.79 -7.98 -4.20
C SER A 7 -13.85 -8.95 -3.46
N VAL A 8 -14.37 -9.78 -2.54
CA VAL A 8 -13.58 -10.81 -1.82
C VAL A 8 -13.20 -11.97 -2.75
N ALA A 9 -14.04 -12.29 -3.74
CA ALA A 9 -13.78 -13.35 -4.70
C ALA A 9 -12.66 -12.99 -5.71
N TYR A 10 -12.52 -11.71 -6.08
CA TYR A 10 -11.46 -11.26 -6.99
C TYR A 10 -10.07 -11.30 -6.34
N LEU A 11 -10.00 -11.06 -5.02
CA LEU A 11 -8.78 -11.24 -4.23
C LEU A 11 -8.31 -12.71 -4.20
N LYS A 12 -9.14 -13.72 -4.51
CA LYS A 12 -8.76 -15.14 -4.33
C LYS A 12 -7.92 -15.77 -5.44
N VAL A 13 -7.92 -15.26 -6.68
CA VAL A 13 -7.49 -16.12 -7.81
C VAL A 13 -6.22 -15.65 -8.54
N GLN A 14 -5.93 -14.36 -8.66
CA GLN A 14 -4.64 -13.87 -9.16
C GLN A 14 -4.44 -12.47 -8.59
N ARG A 15 -3.20 -12.12 -8.18
CA ARG A 15 -2.73 -10.74 -7.86
C ARG A 15 -2.64 -10.34 -6.39
N GLN A 16 -2.83 -11.24 -5.42
CA GLN A 16 -2.71 -10.88 -3.99
C GLN A 16 -1.34 -10.22 -3.67
N VAL A 17 -0.23 -10.92 -3.98
CA VAL A 17 0.97 -10.35 -4.63
C VAL A 17 1.12 -8.83 -4.61
N TYR A 18 0.57 -8.27 -5.69
CA TYR A 18 0.72 -6.90 -6.10
C TYR A 18 -0.22 -5.98 -5.32
N VAL A 19 -1.37 -6.50 -4.87
CA VAL A 19 -2.29 -5.74 -4.00
C VAL A 19 -1.56 -5.35 -2.72
N GLY A 20 -0.85 -6.30 -2.13
CA GLY A 20 0.00 -6.11 -0.96
C GLY A 20 0.93 -4.91 -1.03
N TYR A 21 1.84 -4.95 -1.99
CA TYR A 21 2.76 -3.86 -2.24
C TYR A 21 2.04 -2.54 -2.55
N SER A 22 0.96 -2.60 -3.34
CA SER A 22 0.20 -1.41 -3.74
C SER A 22 -0.38 -0.70 -2.53
N MET A 23 -0.87 -1.44 -1.54
CA MET A 23 -1.45 -0.83 -0.35
C MET A 23 -0.42 -0.23 0.59
N ALA A 24 0.72 -0.91 0.83
CA ALA A 24 1.78 -0.31 1.65
C ALA A 24 2.22 1.02 1.03
N LEU A 25 2.43 1.03 -0.28
CA LEU A 25 2.76 2.24 -1.02
C LEU A 25 1.65 3.29 -0.93
N ALA A 26 0.38 2.91 -1.14
CA ALA A 26 -0.73 3.84 -1.05
C ALA A 26 -0.88 4.46 0.35
N GLY A 27 -0.66 3.68 1.41
CA GLY A 27 -0.64 4.15 2.80
C GLY A 27 0.46 5.18 3.03
N TRP A 28 1.71 4.82 2.73
CA TRP A 28 2.87 5.70 2.87
C TRP A 28 2.76 6.99 2.07
N ILE A 29 2.25 6.91 0.83
CA ILE A 29 1.99 8.09 0.01
C ILE A 29 0.92 8.98 0.66
N GLY A 30 -0.12 8.35 1.23
CA GLY A 30 -1.16 9.04 1.97
C GLY A 30 -0.64 9.85 3.15
N GLU A 31 0.14 9.21 4.01
CA GLU A 31 0.82 9.87 5.13
C GLU A 31 1.70 11.02 4.65
N TYR A 32 2.53 10.78 3.62
CA TYR A 32 3.38 11.81 3.04
C TYR A 32 2.57 13.03 2.58
N LEU A 33 1.41 12.83 1.95
CA LEU A 33 0.55 13.92 1.51
C LEU A 33 -0.01 14.71 2.70
N MET A 34 -0.37 14.04 3.79
CA MET A 34 -0.85 14.69 5.02
C MET A 34 0.25 15.51 5.71
N ASP A 35 1.49 15.01 5.72
CA ASP A 35 2.61 15.64 6.43
C ASP A 35 3.30 16.75 5.62
N HIS A 36 3.41 16.56 4.31
CA HIS A 36 4.23 17.40 3.42
C HIS A 36 3.44 18.18 2.39
N PHE A 37 2.12 17.98 2.34
CA PHE A 37 1.20 18.73 1.49
C PHE A 37 1.54 18.70 -0.01
N SER A 38 2.23 17.66 -0.47
CA SER A 38 2.73 17.56 -1.85
C SER A 38 2.93 16.12 -2.29
N ILE A 39 2.97 15.87 -3.60
CA ILE A 39 3.22 14.53 -4.13
C ILE A 39 4.64 14.07 -3.78
N PRO A 40 4.82 12.80 -3.36
CA PRO A 40 6.13 12.32 -2.96
C PRO A 40 7.19 12.41 -4.06
N LYS A 41 8.35 12.96 -3.69
CA LYS A 41 9.52 13.06 -4.57
C LYS A 41 10.15 11.68 -4.85
N PRO A 42 10.94 11.52 -5.93
CA PRO A 42 11.64 10.27 -6.24
C PRO A 42 12.40 9.62 -5.09
N LYS A 43 13.08 10.43 -4.25
CA LYS A 43 13.82 9.94 -3.08
C LYS A 43 12.94 9.17 -2.09
N PHE A 44 11.71 9.65 -1.87
CA PHE A 44 10.75 8.99 -0.99
C PHE A 44 10.36 7.62 -1.55
N ILE A 45 9.95 7.57 -2.81
CA ILE A 45 9.55 6.31 -3.46
C ILE A 45 10.69 5.29 -3.51
N ARG A 46 11.93 5.75 -3.75
CA ARG A 46 13.12 4.89 -3.68
C ARG A 46 13.29 4.27 -2.30
N ARG A 47 13.13 5.06 -1.21
CA ARG A 47 13.20 4.56 0.18
C ARG A 47 12.06 3.58 0.48
N ALA A 48 10.83 3.93 0.12
CA ALA A 48 9.64 3.10 0.32
C ALA A 48 9.77 1.73 -0.39
N LEU A 49 10.22 1.72 -1.64
CA LEU A 49 10.47 0.49 -2.38
C LEU A 49 11.65 -0.31 -1.79
N GLY A 50 12.69 0.36 -1.29
CA GLY A 50 13.77 -0.26 -0.53
C GLY A 50 13.27 -1.00 0.71
N LYS A 51 12.35 -0.39 1.48
CA LYS A 51 11.67 -1.02 2.64
C LYS A 51 10.87 -2.27 2.26
N LEU A 52 10.41 -2.37 1.02
CA LEU A 52 9.74 -3.54 0.45
C LEU A 52 10.71 -4.52 -0.25
N ASN A 53 12.02 -4.37 -0.04
CA ASN A 53 13.09 -5.18 -0.63
C ASN A 53 13.14 -5.13 -2.17
N PHE A 54 12.73 -4.01 -2.78
CA PHE A 54 12.96 -3.76 -4.19
C PHE A 54 14.29 -3.03 -4.39
N SER A 55 15.09 -3.53 -5.33
CA SER A 55 16.34 -2.91 -5.73
C SER A 55 16.09 -1.93 -6.87
N PHE A 56 16.69 -0.75 -6.80
CA PHE A 56 16.72 0.18 -7.92
C PHE A 56 17.44 -0.43 -9.12
N SER A 57 16.89 -0.26 -10.33
CA SER A 57 17.46 -0.78 -11.56
C SER A 57 17.87 0.33 -12.54
N SER A 58 17.00 1.32 -12.77
CA SER A 58 17.25 2.40 -13.73
C SER A 58 16.31 3.59 -13.50
N GLU A 59 16.66 4.73 -14.08
CA GLU A 59 15.80 5.90 -14.19
C GLU A 59 15.90 6.51 -15.59
N GLU A 60 14.83 7.12 -16.05
CA GLU A 60 14.69 7.77 -17.34
C GLU A 60 14.01 9.13 -17.14
N HIS A 61 14.48 10.13 -17.88
CA HIS A 61 13.94 11.49 -17.83
C HIS A 61 13.57 11.90 -19.25
N GLU A 62 12.29 12.15 -19.46
CA GLU A 62 11.74 12.71 -20.70
C GLU A 62 11.39 14.20 -20.47
N GLU A 63 10.75 14.86 -21.44
CA GLU A 63 10.48 16.31 -21.36
C GLU A 63 9.57 16.68 -20.17
N SER A 64 8.47 15.94 -19.97
CA SER A 64 7.48 16.20 -18.90
C SER A 64 7.33 15.06 -17.91
N THR A 65 8.11 13.98 -18.08
CA THR A 65 8.01 12.79 -17.23
C THR A 65 9.36 12.37 -16.68
N PHE A 66 9.33 11.88 -15.45
CA PHE A 66 10.47 11.19 -14.84
C PHE A 66 10.01 9.80 -14.44
N THR A 67 10.77 8.76 -14.77
CA THR A 67 10.39 7.37 -14.49
C THR A 67 11.55 6.62 -13.82
N MET A 68 11.27 5.91 -12.73
CA MET A 68 12.20 4.97 -12.10
C MET A 68 11.71 3.54 -12.26
N PHE A 69 12.65 2.60 -12.36
CA PHE A 69 12.39 1.18 -12.39
C PHE A 69 13.10 0.45 -11.24
N HIS A 70 12.36 -0.42 -10.57
CA HIS A 70 12.84 -1.24 -9.46
C HIS A 70 12.44 -2.71 -9.66
N ILE A 71 13.22 -3.63 -9.08
CA ILE A 71 13.02 -5.07 -9.22
C ILE A 71 13.12 -5.81 -7.89
N ARG A 72 12.28 -6.84 -7.72
CA ARG A 72 12.37 -7.82 -6.64
C ARG A 72 12.00 -9.20 -7.17
N GLY A 73 12.99 -10.07 -7.35
CA GLY A 73 12.75 -11.42 -7.88
C GLY A 73 12.09 -11.39 -9.26
N ASN A 74 10.84 -11.84 -9.36
CA ASN A 74 10.07 -11.81 -10.62
C ASN A 74 9.09 -10.63 -10.73
N VAL A 75 9.18 -9.65 -9.83
CA VAL A 75 8.29 -8.49 -9.77
C VAL A 75 9.06 -7.24 -10.17
N GLY A 76 8.47 -6.45 -11.06
CA GLY A 76 8.96 -5.14 -11.48
C GLY A 76 8.04 -4.05 -10.94
N VAL A 77 8.62 -2.89 -10.64
CA VAL A 77 7.89 -1.68 -10.27
C VAL A 77 8.40 -0.51 -11.11
N THR A 78 7.51 0.14 -11.84
CA THR A 78 7.78 1.46 -12.43
C THR A 78 7.11 2.53 -11.58
N SER A 79 7.80 3.63 -11.36
CA SER A 79 7.26 4.83 -10.71
C SER A 79 7.45 5.98 -11.67
N SER A 80 6.37 6.62 -12.10
CA SER A 80 6.38 7.68 -13.11
C SER A 80 5.72 8.93 -12.56
N TRP A 81 6.41 10.06 -12.68
CA TRP A 81 5.95 11.37 -12.29
C TRP A 81 5.55 12.13 -13.55
N ASP A 82 4.30 12.58 -13.59
CA ASP A 82 3.82 13.59 -14.53
C ASP A 82 4.04 14.95 -13.88
N ILE A 83 5.06 15.68 -14.34
CA ILE A 83 5.51 16.93 -13.73
C ILE A 83 4.48 18.03 -13.95
N GLU A 84 3.80 18.03 -15.11
CA GLU A 84 2.82 19.06 -15.46
C GLU A 84 1.47 18.80 -14.81
N GLY A 85 1.05 17.53 -14.75
CA GLY A 85 -0.25 17.14 -14.23
C GLY A 85 -0.30 16.98 -12.71
N GLU A 86 0.83 17.13 -12.01
CA GLU A 86 1.00 16.75 -10.60
C GLU A 86 0.42 15.35 -10.34
N LYS A 87 1.00 14.33 -10.99
CA LYS A 87 0.57 12.93 -10.81
C LYS A 87 1.74 12.01 -10.57
N LEU A 88 1.47 10.97 -9.81
CA LEU A 88 2.38 9.86 -9.59
C LEU A 88 1.68 8.55 -9.92
N PHE A 89 2.29 7.76 -10.80
CA PHE A 89 1.83 6.42 -11.17
C PHE A 89 2.88 5.40 -10.76
N ILE A 90 2.51 4.46 -9.90
CA ILE A 90 3.37 3.34 -9.51
C ILE A 90 2.75 2.04 -9.99
N GLN A 91 3.34 1.41 -11.00
CA GLN A 91 2.85 0.16 -11.56
C GLN A 91 3.69 -1.00 -11.04
N ILE A 92 3.03 -1.97 -10.40
CA ILE A 92 3.62 -3.22 -9.92
C ILE A 92 3.17 -4.35 -10.83
N PHE A 93 4.11 -5.08 -11.43
CA PHE A 93 3.80 -6.10 -12.44
C PHE A 93 4.78 -7.29 -12.44
N PRO A 94 4.39 -8.45 -12.99
CA PRO A 94 5.33 -9.55 -13.19
C PRO A 94 6.33 -9.24 -14.30
N LEU A 95 7.63 -9.44 -14.05
CA LEU A 95 8.69 -9.44 -15.08
C LEU A 95 8.58 -10.64 -16.02
N ARG A 96 8.00 -11.75 -15.55
CA ARG A 96 7.74 -12.96 -16.33
C ARG A 96 6.24 -13.23 -16.37
N GLY A 97 5.63 -13.14 -17.54
CA GLY A 97 4.20 -13.39 -17.75
C GLY A 97 3.48 -12.18 -18.36
N LYS A 98 2.16 -12.12 -18.18
CA LYS A 98 1.34 -11.04 -18.74
C LYS A 98 1.38 -9.80 -17.83
N ILE A 99 1.89 -8.67 -18.34
CA ILE A 99 1.89 -7.35 -17.68
C ILE A 99 0.48 -6.94 -17.23
N SER A 100 -0.53 -7.42 -17.95
CA SER A 100 -1.95 -7.21 -17.67
C SER A 100 -2.43 -7.72 -16.30
N ARG A 101 -1.57 -8.45 -15.57
CA ARG A 101 -1.77 -8.85 -14.17
C ARG A 101 -1.32 -7.78 -13.17
N GLY A 102 -0.73 -6.68 -13.62
CA GLY A 102 -0.22 -5.63 -12.75
C GLY A 102 -1.32 -4.83 -12.05
N ILE A 103 -0.87 -4.02 -11.10
CA ILE A 103 -1.67 -3.07 -10.32
C ILE A 103 -0.95 -1.73 -10.32
N THR A 104 -1.72 -0.66 -10.39
CA THR A 104 -1.25 0.71 -10.36
C THR A 104 -1.70 1.37 -9.08
N VAL A 105 -0.78 1.98 -8.34
CA VAL A 105 -1.09 3.01 -7.35
C VAL A 105 -1.04 4.33 -8.08
N ARG A 106 -2.14 5.07 -8.09
CA ARG A 106 -2.22 6.39 -8.72
C ARG A 106 -2.42 7.44 -7.65
N VAL A 107 -1.68 8.54 -7.78
CA VAL A 107 -1.82 9.74 -6.97
C VAL A 107 -2.14 10.88 -7.92
N GLU A 108 -3.20 11.62 -7.62
CA GLU A 108 -3.55 12.82 -8.37
C GLU A 108 -4.24 13.85 -7.48
N HIS A 109 -4.06 15.13 -7.81
CA HIS A 109 -4.91 16.20 -7.32
C HIS A 109 -6.08 16.40 -8.28
N ILE A 110 -7.30 16.37 -7.75
CA ILE A 110 -8.53 16.65 -8.49
C ILE A 110 -8.95 18.08 -8.17
N GLU A 111 -8.51 19.01 -9.03
CA GLU A 111 -8.74 20.46 -8.87
C GLU A 111 -10.20 20.82 -8.59
N PHE A 112 -11.15 20.17 -9.26
CA PHE A 112 -12.59 20.48 -9.12
C PHE A 112 -13.12 20.28 -7.69
N TYR A 113 -12.60 19.28 -6.98
CA TYR A 113 -13.00 18.98 -5.61
C TYR A 113 -11.97 19.46 -4.58
N ASP A 114 -10.84 20.02 -5.03
CA ASP A 114 -9.66 20.29 -4.21
C ASP A 114 -9.23 19.09 -3.34
N GLN A 115 -9.16 17.92 -3.98
CA GLN A 115 -8.91 16.65 -3.31
C GLN A 115 -7.64 15.98 -3.83
N HIS A 116 -6.83 15.45 -2.92
CA HIS A 116 -5.79 14.49 -3.28
C HIS A 116 -6.35 13.08 -3.19
N VAL A 117 -6.20 12.30 -4.25
CA VAL A 117 -6.71 10.93 -4.33
C VAL A 117 -5.57 9.96 -4.52
N VAL A 118 -5.47 8.96 -3.65
CA VAL A 118 -4.59 7.80 -3.82
C VAL A 118 -5.44 6.57 -4.07
N SER A 119 -5.40 6.06 -5.31
CA SER A 119 -6.20 4.91 -5.76
C SER A 119 -5.33 3.69 -6.07
N ILE A 120 -5.90 2.50 -5.89
CA ILE A 120 -5.29 1.22 -6.28
C ILE A 120 -6.14 0.60 -7.39
N GLU A 121 -5.57 0.53 -8.58
CA GLU A 121 -6.28 0.20 -9.81
C GLU A 121 -5.64 -1.00 -10.52
N PRO A 122 -6.42 -1.99 -11.00
CA PRO A 122 -5.87 -3.08 -11.79
C PRO A 122 -5.44 -2.57 -13.16
N ALA A 123 -4.31 -3.08 -13.69
CA ALA A 123 -3.85 -2.74 -15.04
C ALA A 123 -4.78 -3.22 -16.18
N GLN A 124 -5.79 -4.03 -15.84
CA GLN A 124 -6.82 -4.49 -16.77
C GLN A 124 -8.19 -4.02 -16.30
N LYS A 125 -9.07 -3.73 -17.27
CA LYS A 125 -10.49 -3.52 -17.03
C LYS A 125 -11.07 -4.70 -16.25
N LEU A 126 -11.81 -4.38 -15.20
CA LEU A 126 -12.48 -5.37 -14.37
C LEU A 126 -13.52 -6.16 -15.20
N PRO A 127 -13.79 -7.44 -14.85
CA PRO A 127 -14.85 -8.21 -15.49
C PRO A 127 -16.21 -7.51 -15.44
N SER A 128 -17.09 -7.82 -16.40
CA SER A 128 -18.44 -7.27 -16.45
C SER A 128 -19.17 -7.51 -15.11
N GLY A 129 -19.73 -6.44 -14.53
CA GLY A 129 -20.40 -6.46 -13.23
C GLY A 129 -19.50 -6.17 -12.02
N ILE A 130 -18.17 -6.15 -12.18
CA ILE A 130 -17.23 -5.77 -11.13
C ILE A 130 -16.79 -4.33 -11.36
N ARG A 131 -17.10 -3.44 -10.42
CA ARG A 131 -16.85 -1.99 -10.54
C ARG A 131 -15.58 -1.52 -9.84
N SER A 132 -15.09 -2.26 -8.85
CA SER A 132 -13.85 -1.94 -8.14
C SER A 132 -13.20 -3.22 -7.60
N LEU A 133 -11.94 -3.12 -7.18
CA LEU A 133 -11.24 -4.17 -6.44
C LEU A 133 -11.75 -4.35 -5.00
N GLY A 134 -12.74 -3.55 -4.58
CA GLY A 134 -13.17 -3.48 -3.18
C GLY A 134 -12.18 -2.77 -2.27
N ILE A 135 -11.19 -2.06 -2.82
CA ILE A 135 -10.31 -1.17 -2.07
C ILE A 135 -10.78 0.26 -2.32
N ASN A 136 -11.22 0.95 -1.26
CA ASN A 136 -11.55 2.36 -1.35
C ASN A 136 -10.27 3.17 -1.58
N PRO A 137 -10.31 4.23 -2.41
CA PRO A 137 -9.21 5.16 -2.48
C PRO A 137 -9.07 5.91 -1.15
N LEU A 138 -7.84 6.29 -0.81
CA LEU A 138 -7.61 7.36 0.16
C LEU A 138 -7.96 8.68 -0.50
N ILE A 139 -8.82 9.45 0.13
CA ILE A 139 -9.21 10.79 -0.34
C ILE A 139 -8.90 11.76 0.77
N LEU A 140 -8.10 12.78 0.45
CA LEU A 140 -7.74 13.86 1.35
C LEU A 140 -8.39 15.17 0.86
N GLU A 141 -9.13 15.84 1.74
CA GLU A 141 -9.68 17.18 1.53
C GLU A 141 -9.02 18.11 2.55
N GLY A 142 -8.35 19.17 2.07
CA GLY A 142 -7.51 20.00 2.94
C GLY A 142 -6.46 19.20 3.72
N TYR A 143 -5.95 18.11 3.11
CA TYR A 143 -5.00 17.17 3.72
C TYR A 143 -5.52 16.42 4.95
N SER A 144 -6.83 16.43 5.17
CA SER A 144 -7.51 15.58 6.16
C SER A 144 -8.19 14.40 5.44
N PRO A 145 -8.06 13.17 5.96
CA PRO A 145 -8.67 12.00 5.31
C PRO A 145 -10.19 12.01 5.46
N ILE A 146 -10.90 12.04 4.32
CA ILE A 146 -12.37 11.86 4.25
C ILE A 146 -12.75 10.44 3.81
N SER A 147 -11.78 9.67 3.34
CA SER A 147 -11.88 8.24 3.03
C SER A 147 -10.54 7.58 3.31
N LEU A 148 -10.53 6.48 4.06
CA LEU A 148 -9.34 5.65 4.25
C LEU A 148 -9.34 4.47 3.28
N PRO A 149 -8.16 3.94 2.90
CA PRO A 149 -8.07 2.68 2.18
C PRO A 149 -8.85 1.60 2.93
N TYR A 150 -9.47 0.68 2.17
CA TYR A 150 -10.37 -0.31 2.75
C TYR A 150 -9.75 -1.08 3.92
N TRP A 151 -8.43 -1.27 4.01
CA TRP A 151 -7.81 -2.02 5.12
C TRP A 151 -7.33 -1.17 6.30
N GLY A 152 -7.16 0.15 6.16
CA GLY A 152 -6.65 1.03 7.21
C GLY A 152 -5.51 1.95 6.75
N MET A 153 -4.69 2.42 7.70
CA MET A 153 -3.61 3.39 7.51
C MET A 153 -2.27 2.79 7.96
N VAL A 154 -1.17 3.18 7.33
CA VAL A 154 0.15 2.85 7.89
C VAL A 154 0.41 3.79 9.08
N TYR A 155 1.28 3.40 9.99
CA TYR A 155 1.86 4.24 11.03
C TYR A 155 3.37 4.05 10.95
N GLU A 156 4.08 5.14 10.69
CA GLU A 156 5.54 5.20 10.70
C GLU A 156 6.00 6.43 11.49
N GLU A 157 6.84 6.22 12.51
CA GLU A 157 7.72 7.29 12.99
C GLU A 157 8.94 7.32 12.09
N TRP A 158 9.16 8.44 11.38
CA TRP A 158 10.17 8.55 10.33
C TRP A 158 11.63 8.27 10.77
N GLU A 159 11.88 8.29 12.07
CA GLU A 159 13.14 7.98 12.72
C GLU A 159 13.29 6.49 13.06
N GLU A 160 12.18 5.74 13.13
CA GLU A 160 12.13 4.32 13.48
C GLU A 160 11.72 3.46 12.27
N ASP A 161 12.21 2.21 12.22
CA ASP A 161 11.93 1.29 11.10
C ASP A 161 10.53 0.64 11.20
N LEU A 162 9.63 1.22 11.99
CA LEU A 162 8.32 0.64 12.30
C LEU A 162 7.38 0.70 11.09
N LYS A 163 7.07 -0.50 10.59
CA LYS A 163 6.14 -0.75 9.48
C LYS A 163 4.82 -1.27 10.07
N THR A 164 4.08 -0.41 10.76
CA THR A 164 2.82 -0.78 11.40
C THR A 164 1.65 -0.44 10.48
N LEU A 165 0.82 -1.42 10.10
CA LEU A 165 -0.44 -1.21 9.41
C LEU A 165 -1.57 -1.22 10.44
N VAL A 166 -2.12 -0.04 10.73
CA VAL A 166 -3.30 0.16 11.58
C VAL A 166 -4.53 -0.17 10.76
N MET A 167 -5.19 -1.27 11.11
CA MET A 167 -6.31 -1.82 10.37
C MET A 167 -7.65 -1.50 11.05
N LEU A 168 -8.68 -1.25 10.24
CA LEU A 168 -10.04 -1.15 10.76
C LEU A 168 -10.39 -2.42 11.58
N ASN A 169 -10.93 -2.25 12.79
CA ASN A 169 -11.15 -3.36 13.74
C ASN A 169 -11.89 -4.55 13.11
N ASP A 170 -12.98 -4.29 12.38
CA ASP A 170 -13.78 -5.33 11.70
C ASP A 170 -12.99 -6.12 10.65
N ILE A 171 -11.98 -5.51 10.05
CA ILE A 171 -11.16 -6.10 9.01
C ILE A 171 -10.02 -6.88 9.64
N PHE A 172 -9.41 -6.35 10.70
CA PHE A 172 -8.45 -7.08 11.50
C PHE A 172 -9.05 -8.38 12.06
N GLU A 173 -10.27 -8.32 12.61
CA GLU A 173 -10.97 -9.50 13.12
C GLU A 173 -11.27 -10.54 12.03
N LYS A 174 -11.62 -10.10 10.82
CA LYS A 174 -11.77 -11.00 9.68
C LYS A 174 -10.44 -11.63 9.27
N LEU A 175 -9.37 -10.83 9.22
CA LEU A 175 -8.02 -11.26 8.88
C LEU A 175 -7.54 -12.37 9.83
N LYS A 176 -7.73 -12.15 11.14
CA LYS A 176 -7.36 -13.07 12.20
C LYS A 176 -8.15 -14.40 12.14
N ARG A 177 -9.45 -14.35 11.84
CA ARG A 177 -10.32 -15.55 11.79
C ARG A 177 -10.13 -16.42 10.55
N GLU A 178 -9.74 -15.83 9.42
CA GLU A 178 -9.70 -16.51 8.12
C GLU A 178 -8.33 -17.10 7.73
N GLU A 179 -7.38 -17.20 8.68
CA GLU A 179 -6.01 -17.72 8.44
C GLU A 179 -5.30 -16.97 7.29
N TYR A 180 -5.30 -15.65 7.38
CA TYR A 180 -4.78 -14.80 6.31
C TYR A 180 -3.26 -14.65 6.37
N ARG A 181 -2.64 -14.60 5.20
CA ARG A 181 -1.19 -14.38 5.04
C ARG A 181 -0.89 -12.88 5.07
N CYS A 182 0.36 -12.52 5.38
CA CYS A 182 0.83 -11.15 5.35
C CYS A 182 0.40 -10.47 4.05
N PRO A 183 -0.38 -9.39 4.09
CA PRO A 183 -0.84 -8.74 2.88
C PRO A 183 0.33 -8.25 2.03
N ILE A 184 1.47 -7.91 2.62
CA ILE A 184 2.63 -7.37 1.92
C ILE A 184 3.43 -8.46 1.19
N CYS A 185 3.75 -9.57 1.86
CA CYS A 185 4.68 -10.58 1.32
C CYS A 185 4.15 -12.01 1.30
N PHE A 186 2.92 -12.23 1.75
CA PHE A 186 2.22 -13.52 1.74
C PHE A 186 2.85 -14.63 2.58
N SER A 187 3.75 -14.27 3.48
CA SER A 187 4.23 -15.19 4.51
C SER A 187 3.15 -15.38 5.58
N PRO A 188 3.18 -16.50 6.31
CA PRO A 188 2.35 -16.64 7.51
C PRO A 188 2.50 -15.45 8.44
N LEU A 189 1.41 -15.09 9.13
CA LEU A 189 1.42 -14.10 10.20
C LEU A 189 1.47 -14.83 11.53
N ARG A 190 2.30 -14.34 12.44
CA ARG A 190 2.35 -14.75 13.84
C ARG A 190 1.43 -13.85 14.64
N GLU A 191 0.54 -14.41 15.43
CA GLU A 191 -0.24 -13.64 16.40
C GLU A 191 0.56 -13.47 17.69
N GLU A 192 0.63 -12.24 18.18
CA GLU A 192 1.28 -11.89 19.45
C GLU A 192 0.48 -10.79 20.12
N SER A 193 0.06 -10.96 21.38
CA SER A 193 -0.62 -9.94 22.18
C SER A 193 -1.86 -9.26 21.53
N GLY A 194 -2.49 -9.90 20.55
CA GLY A 194 -3.65 -9.36 19.82
C GLY A 194 -3.30 -8.54 18.58
N ILE A 195 -2.04 -8.53 18.16
CA ILE A 195 -1.56 -8.02 16.87
C ILE A 195 -1.08 -9.17 15.98
N LEU A 196 -0.86 -8.90 14.70
CA LEU A 196 -0.29 -9.86 13.76
C LEU A 196 1.06 -9.35 13.26
N ILE A 197 2.08 -10.21 13.25
CA ILE A 197 3.45 -9.86 12.86
C ILE A 197 3.87 -10.74 11.70
N CYS A 198 4.52 -10.14 10.69
CA CYS A 198 5.11 -10.88 9.60
C CYS A 198 6.63 -11.01 9.76
N ASP A 199 7.09 -12.18 10.21
CA ASP A 199 8.53 -12.47 10.41
C ASP A 199 9.37 -12.38 9.12
N ASN A 200 8.74 -12.40 7.93
CA ASN A 200 9.44 -12.32 6.65
C ASN A 200 9.65 -10.89 6.13
N CYS A 201 8.79 -9.94 6.48
CA CYS A 201 8.91 -8.55 6.00
C CYS A 201 8.93 -7.49 7.10
N GLY A 202 8.79 -7.91 8.36
CA GLY A 202 8.82 -7.03 9.53
C GLY A 202 7.56 -6.18 9.74
N PHE A 203 6.53 -6.34 8.91
CA PHE A 203 5.29 -5.58 9.10
C PHE A 203 4.52 -6.07 10.31
N ILE A 204 4.04 -5.11 11.10
CA ILE A 204 3.09 -5.31 12.19
C ILE A 204 1.72 -4.89 11.69
N PHE A 205 0.69 -5.66 12.00
CA PHE A 205 -0.71 -5.34 11.70
C PHE A 205 -1.44 -5.24 13.03
N THR A 206 -2.01 -4.08 13.31
CA THR A 206 -2.67 -3.79 14.58
C THR A 206 -4.07 -3.26 14.32
N PRO A 207 -5.10 -3.65 15.09
CA PRO A 207 -6.40 -2.98 15.02
C PRO A 207 -6.31 -1.56 15.59
N GLU A 208 -7.21 -0.67 15.17
CA GLU A 208 -7.27 0.74 15.61
C GLU A 208 -7.29 0.87 17.14
N ASP A 209 -8.00 0.00 17.83
CA ASP A 209 -8.14 0.01 19.30
C ASP A 209 -6.90 -0.47 20.06
N ARG A 210 -5.86 -0.91 19.35
CA ARG A 210 -4.59 -1.39 19.91
C ARG A 210 -3.38 -0.56 19.49
N LEU A 211 -3.59 0.53 18.74
CA LEU A 211 -2.47 1.36 18.27
C LEU A 211 -1.63 1.91 19.42
N GLU A 212 -2.26 2.47 20.47
CA GLU A 212 -1.54 3.02 21.64
C GLU A 212 -0.66 1.97 22.31
N PHE A 213 -1.17 0.75 22.51
CA PHE A 213 -0.38 -0.37 23.06
C PHE A 213 0.83 -0.71 22.17
N VAL A 214 0.67 -0.72 20.85
CA VAL A 214 1.78 -1.00 19.93
C VAL A 214 2.85 0.09 19.98
N ILE A 215 2.43 1.35 20.07
CA ILE A 215 3.34 2.49 20.18
C ILE A 215 4.06 2.49 21.52
N GLU A 216 3.43 2.07 22.61
CA GLU A 216 4.05 2.13 23.95
C GLU A 216 4.94 0.93 24.26
N GLU A 217 4.50 -0.30 23.93
CA GLU A 217 5.15 -1.52 24.41
C GLU A 217 6.18 -2.07 23.42
N LEU A 218 5.89 -2.06 22.11
CA LEU A 218 6.78 -2.66 21.11
C LEU A 218 7.93 -1.75 20.68
N THR A 219 7.72 -0.43 20.69
CA THR A 219 8.82 0.53 20.51
C THR A 219 9.81 0.41 21.67
N SER A 220 9.32 0.35 22.91
CA SER A 220 10.16 0.36 24.11
C SER A 220 11.08 -0.86 24.23
N GLU A 221 10.68 -2.02 23.70
CA GLU A 221 11.52 -3.22 23.66
C GLU A 221 12.65 -3.11 22.62
N GLU A 222 12.46 -2.43 21.48
CA GLU A 222 13.51 -2.25 20.46
C GLU A 222 14.60 -1.22 20.87
N PHE A 223 14.31 -0.30 21.80
CA PHE A 223 15.30 0.68 22.33
C PHE A 223 16.05 0.22 23.59
N SER A 224 15.83 -1.02 24.04
CA SER A 224 16.43 -1.55 25.26
C SER A 224 17.78 -2.27 25.07
N PHE A 225 18.51 -1.99 23.97
CA PHE A 225 19.84 -2.54 23.69
C PHE A 225 20.93 -1.47 23.52
#